data_AF-A0A8J2TE98-F1
#
_entry.id   AF-A0A8J2TE98-F1
#
_cell.length_a   1.000
_cell.length_b   1.000
_cell.length_c   1.000
_cell.angle_alpha   90.00
_cell.angle_beta   90.00
_cell.angle_gamma   90.00
#
_symmetry.space_group_name_H-M   'P 1'
#
loop_
_entity.id
_entity.type
_entity.pdbx_description
1 polymer ?
#
loop_
_entity_poly.entity_id
_entity_poly.type
_entity_poly.pdbx_seq_one_letter_code
_entity_poly.pdbx_strand_id
1 'polypeptide(L)'
;MDKERRFPQEILQETTDNKLKYFKDVIVPHRNIRLILEQLLKNAIEPDDALVYLVFGVTGVGKSRLKAEFEKRLLKHFENEIMSNPGSLVVGGIEVDGAEGGKFNYSDYYIQVLESLKEVLIDYKENYTINFENDNEDNLIGDHEGKNAKALRRTMQKVFLHRQLKAYTLDEAQHLFDVAGGRQINVQMNWLKSIANKTQTVHVLFGTYELLKCQEVNGQVGRRSEDYYLPPYYLDKSQDQQEFIKVIKTLQQYLPVEDEPQLEERWEYFMEYSIGCVGILKSWWYRALKNALDDVAKTVRMKDFKARELSAGRRKTIQKELEAGESRLAYLYNEEKAIKPELTDSQPTKKGGKVGERKVGRDLVGVNQEG
;
A
#
# COMPACT_ATOMS: atom_id res chain seq x y z
N MET A 1 43.58 -14.05 -1.73
CA MET A 1 42.92 -12.97 -0.96
C MET A 1 41.57 -13.50 -0.58
N ASP A 2 41.37 -13.84 0.70
CA ASP A 2 40.04 -14.21 1.18
C ASP A 2 39.09 -13.09 0.83
N LYS A 3 38.10 -13.38 -0.03
CA LYS A 3 36.99 -12.46 -0.24
C LYS A 3 36.22 -12.45 1.07
N GLU A 4 36.51 -11.47 1.91
CA GLU A 4 35.84 -11.24 3.18
C GLU A 4 34.32 -11.22 2.91
N ARG A 5 33.62 -12.26 3.38
CA ARG A 5 32.18 -12.42 3.15
C ARG A 5 31.48 -11.28 3.86
N ARG A 6 30.41 -10.73 3.26
CA ARG A 6 29.67 -9.59 3.86
C ARG A 6 28.71 -9.99 4.98
N PHE A 7 28.89 -11.18 5.54
CA PHE A 7 28.08 -11.68 6.64
C PHE A 7 28.94 -12.46 7.64
N PRO A 8 28.51 -12.53 8.91
CA PRO A 8 29.24 -13.26 9.95
C PRO A 8 29.36 -14.74 9.59
N GLN A 9 30.57 -15.33 9.73
CA GLN A 9 30.81 -16.72 9.32
C GLN A 9 29.97 -17.73 10.12
N GLU A 10 29.54 -17.35 11.32
CA GLU A 10 28.66 -18.14 12.19
C GLU A 10 27.35 -18.51 11.49
N ILE A 11 26.84 -17.63 10.59
CA ILE A 11 25.64 -17.89 9.80
C ILE A 11 25.77 -19.15 8.93
N LEU A 12 26.99 -19.55 8.53
CA LEU A 12 27.19 -20.79 7.76
C LEU A 12 26.94 -22.05 8.60
N GLN A 13 27.08 -21.97 9.92
CA GLN A 13 26.89 -23.08 10.85
C GLN A 13 25.45 -23.17 11.37
N GLU A 14 24.64 -22.14 11.12
CA GLU A 14 23.24 -22.07 11.50
C GLU A 14 22.35 -23.06 10.74
N THR A 15 21.17 -23.31 11.30
CA THR A 15 20.12 -24.12 10.67
C THR A 15 19.64 -23.49 9.34
N THR A 16 19.07 -24.31 8.46
CA THR A 16 18.46 -23.83 7.20
C THR A 16 17.44 -22.71 7.45
N ASP A 17 16.60 -22.85 8.47
CA ASP A 17 15.59 -21.84 8.81
C ASP A 17 16.24 -20.52 9.25
N ASN A 18 17.31 -20.57 10.05
CA ASN A 18 18.04 -19.38 10.49
C ASN A 18 18.77 -18.70 9.32
N LYS A 19 19.37 -19.47 8.40
CA LYS A 19 19.97 -18.94 7.16
C LYS A 19 18.93 -18.25 6.27
N LEU A 20 17.76 -18.86 6.10
CA LEU A 20 16.66 -18.29 5.33
C LEU A 20 16.13 -17.01 5.98
N LYS A 21 15.91 -17.02 7.30
CA LYS A 21 15.49 -15.84 8.06
C LYS A 21 16.51 -14.71 7.93
N TYR A 22 17.79 -15.02 8.11
CA TYR A 22 18.89 -14.09 7.90
C TYR A 22 18.81 -13.43 6.52
N PHE A 23 18.74 -14.23 5.44
CA PHE A 23 18.67 -13.69 4.07
C PHE A 23 17.39 -12.89 3.82
N LYS A 24 16.26 -13.29 4.41
CA LYS A 24 15.00 -12.54 4.35
C LYS A 24 15.13 -11.15 4.97
N ASP A 25 15.95 -11.00 6.01
CA ASP A 25 16.15 -9.73 6.72
C ASP A 25 17.21 -8.82 6.07
N VAL A 26 17.99 -9.32 5.11
CA VAL A 26 19.00 -8.53 4.37
C VAL A 26 18.38 -7.33 3.67
N ILE A 27 18.90 -6.14 3.94
CA ILE A 27 18.45 -4.90 3.31
C ILE A 27 19.43 -4.54 2.19
N VAL A 28 18.90 -4.35 0.98
CA VAL A 28 19.69 -3.98 -0.18
C VAL A 28 19.59 -2.47 -0.41
N PRO A 29 20.72 -1.77 -0.65
CA PRO A 29 20.69 -0.39 -1.10
C PRO A 29 19.87 -0.25 -2.39
N HIS A 30 18.88 0.64 -2.37
CA HIS A 30 17.97 0.84 -3.49
C HIS A 30 17.86 2.34 -3.80
N ARG A 31 18.40 2.76 -4.95
CA ARG A 31 18.45 4.18 -5.35
C ARG A 31 17.06 4.84 -5.35
N ASN A 32 16.08 4.25 -6.04
CA ASN A 32 14.76 4.88 -6.18
C ASN A 32 14.05 5.02 -4.81
N ILE A 33 14.13 4.02 -3.94
CA ILE A 33 13.63 4.12 -2.55
C ILE A 33 14.31 5.27 -1.82
N ARG A 34 15.65 5.38 -1.89
CA ARG A 34 16.39 6.46 -1.21
C ARG A 34 15.94 7.84 -1.67
N LEU A 35 15.83 8.05 -2.99
CA LEU A 35 15.43 9.34 -3.56
C LEU A 35 14.03 9.77 -3.10
N ILE A 36 13.07 8.83 -3.16
CA ILE A 36 11.68 9.09 -2.75
C ILE A 36 11.59 9.29 -1.24
N LEU A 37 12.30 8.47 -0.47
CA LEU A 37 12.34 8.57 1.00
C LEU A 37 12.86 9.94 1.46
N GLU A 38 13.92 10.46 0.84
CA GLU A 38 14.48 11.77 1.16
C GLU A 38 13.45 12.89 0.95
N GLN A 39 12.72 12.86 -0.17
CA GLN A 39 11.67 13.84 -0.45
C GLN A 39 10.46 13.67 0.48
N LEU A 40 9.98 12.45 0.65
CA LEU A 40 8.83 12.12 1.49
C LEU A 40 9.07 12.51 2.95
N LEU A 41 10.27 12.25 3.49
CA LEU A 41 10.62 12.65 4.85
C LEU A 41 10.65 14.17 5.00
N LYS A 42 11.25 14.89 4.04
CA LYS A 42 11.32 16.34 4.08
C LYS A 42 9.91 16.94 4.20
N ASN A 43 9.01 16.51 3.33
CA ASN A 43 7.64 17.04 3.28
C ASN A 43 6.80 16.54 4.47
N ALA A 44 7.06 15.33 5.01
CA ALA A 44 6.34 14.85 6.18
C ALA A 44 6.76 15.53 7.50
N ILE A 45 8.02 15.95 7.63
CA ILE A 45 8.54 16.65 8.81
C ILE A 45 8.06 18.11 8.81
N GLU A 46 8.13 18.76 7.65
CA GLU A 46 7.68 20.14 7.44
C GLU A 46 6.63 20.17 6.32
N PRO A 47 5.38 19.76 6.62
CA PRO A 47 4.33 19.77 5.61
C PRO A 47 3.90 21.21 5.30
N ASP A 48 3.79 21.51 4.01
CA ASP A 48 3.07 22.68 3.51
C ASP A 48 1.54 22.48 3.66
N ASP A 49 0.73 22.92 2.70
CA ASP A 49 -0.72 22.72 2.69
C ASP A 49 -1.16 21.26 2.42
N ALA A 50 -0.23 20.38 2.08
CA ALA A 50 -0.50 19.00 1.72
C ALA A 50 -0.24 18.04 2.89
N LEU A 51 -1.31 17.42 3.39
CA LEU A 51 -1.28 16.45 4.49
C LEU A 51 -1.65 15.02 4.05
N VAL A 52 -1.78 14.77 2.74
CA VAL A 52 -2.09 13.44 2.18
C VAL A 52 -1.11 13.12 1.07
N TYR A 53 -0.24 12.14 1.27
CA TYR A 53 0.78 11.73 0.30
C TYR A 53 0.45 10.36 -0.28
N LEU A 54 0.52 10.24 -1.60
CA LEU A 54 0.22 9.02 -2.33
C LEU A 54 1.52 8.41 -2.84
N VAL A 55 1.91 7.26 -2.29
CA VAL A 55 3.07 6.48 -2.72
C VAL A 55 2.59 5.28 -3.51
N PHE A 56 2.91 5.23 -4.80
CA PHE A 56 2.42 4.16 -5.67
C PHE A 56 3.48 3.60 -6.61
N GLY A 57 3.20 2.41 -7.10
CA GLY A 57 4.05 1.69 -8.05
C GLY A 57 3.59 0.24 -8.18
N VAL A 58 4.21 -0.48 -9.11
CA VAL A 58 3.89 -1.89 -9.37
C VAL A 58 4.17 -2.78 -8.14
N THR A 59 3.54 -3.96 -8.08
CA THR A 59 3.81 -4.93 -7.01
C THR A 59 5.27 -5.36 -6.98
N GLY A 60 5.83 -5.51 -5.78
CA GLY A 60 7.21 -5.95 -5.58
C GLY A 60 8.30 -4.91 -5.89
N VAL A 61 7.95 -3.66 -6.24
CA VAL A 61 8.95 -2.60 -6.49
C VAL A 61 9.66 -2.12 -5.21
N GLY A 62 9.04 -2.29 -4.05
CA GLY A 62 9.63 -1.95 -2.75
C GLY A 62 8.84 -0.98 -1.86
N LYS A 63 7.54 -0.77 -2.14
CA LYS A 63 6.67 0.14 -1.37
C LYS A 63 6.66 -0.13 0.13
N SER A 64 6.43 -1.38 0.56
CA SER A 64 6.45 -1.73 1.99
C SER A 64 7.83 -1.53 2.63
N ARG A 65 8.91 -1.63 1.85
CA ARG A 65 10.27 -1.31 2.33
C ARG A 65 10.46 0.20 2.51
N LEU A 66 9.94 1.00 1.57
CA LEU A 66 9.91 2.45 1.68
C LEU A 66 9.09 2.91 2.90
N LYS A 67 7.90 2.32 3.13
CA LYS A 67 7.08 2.54 4.34
C LYS A 67 7.88 2.28 5.62
N ALA A 68 8.47 1.10 5.77
CA ALA A 68 9.21 0.73 6.97
C ALA A 68 10.43 1.63 7.22
N GLU A 69 11.15 2.04 6.16
CA GLU A 69 12.28 2.97 6.31
C GLU A 69 11.81 4.40 6.61
N PHE A 70 10.68 4.85 6.05
CA PHE A 70 10.05 6.13 6.37
C PHE A 70 9.69 6.21 7.85
N GLU A 71 8.94 5.23 8.37
CA GLU A 71 8.54 5.18 9.79
C GLU A 71 9.76 5.17 10.71
N LYS A 72 10.75 4.33 10.41
CA LYS A 72 12.00 4.24 11.17
C LYS A 72 12.76 5.58 11.22
N ARG A 73 12.87 6.27 10.07
CA ARG A 73 13.59 7.53 9.97
C ARG A 73 12.85 8.67 10.65
N LEU A 74 11.52 8.67 10.59
CA LEU A 74 10.68 9.64 11.27
C LEU A 74 10.78 9.49 12.79
N LEU A 75 10.70 8.25 13.31
CA LEU A 75 10.93 7.97 14.74
C LEU A 75 12.30 8.46 15.20
N LYS A 76 13.35 8.20 14.42
CA LYS A 76 14.70 8.67 14.72
C LYS A 76 14.81 10.20 14.70
N HIS A 77 14.14 10.87 13.77
CA HIS A 77 14.15 12.33 13.70
C HIS A 77 13.53 12.97 14.95
N PHE A 78 12.44 12.40 15.44
CA PHE A 78 11.69 12.89 16.61
C PHE A 78 12.08 12.20 17.93
N GLU A 79 13.24 11.55 18.01
CA GLU A 79 13.68 10.78 19.19
C GLU A 79 13.68 11.64 20.47
N ASN A 80 14.14 12.89 20.38
CA ASN A 80 14.14 13.82 21.52
C ASN A 80 12.71 14.19 21.99
N GLU A 81 11.76 14.35 21.06
CA GLU A 81 10.35 14.61 21.40
C GLU A 81 9.73 13.40 22.12
N ILE A 82 10.02 12.18 21.64
CA ILE A 82 9.56 10.93 22.27
C ILE A 82 10.13 10.78 23.67
N MET A 83 11.43 11.08 23.87
CA MET A 83 12.08 10.97 25.18
C MET A 83 11.51 11.98 26.19
N SER A 84 11.12 13.17 25.73
CA SER A 84 10.51 14.20 26.59
C SER A 84 9.01 13.96 26.88
N ASN A 85 8.31 13.28 25.97
CA ASN A 85 6.91 12.86 26.13
C ASN A 85 6.73 11.40 25.72
N PRO A 86 6.95 10.43 26.63
CA PRO A 86 6.80 9.01 26.34
C PRO A 86 5.39 8.58 25.91
N GLY A 87 4.37 9.43 26.16
CA GLY A 87 3.00 9.19 25.69
C GLY A 87 2.79 9.46 24.20
N SER A 88 3.74 10.14 23.55
CA SER A 88 3.71 10.47 22.13
C SER A 88 3.87 9.23 21.25
N LEU A 89 3.08 9.18 20.18
CA LEU A 89 3.19 8.22 19.10
C LEU A 89 3.48 8.98 17.82
N VAL A 90 4.75 9.25 17.54
CA VAL A 90 5.17 10.04 16.37
C VAL A 90 4.63 9.48 15.05
N VAL A 91 4.58 8.15 14.92
CA VAL A 91 4.10 7.46 13.73
C VAL A 91 3.34 6.19 14.09
N GLY A 92 2.29 5.89 13.32
CA GLY A 92 1.55 4.64 13.35
C GLY A 92 1.03 4.29 11.96
N GLY A 93 0.37 3.14 11.83
CA GLY A 93 -0.21 2.76 10.55
C GLY A 93 -0.89 1.40 10.55
N ILE A 94 -1.65 1.17 9.49
CA ILE A 94 -2.37 -0.09 9.23
C ILE A 94 -2.17 -0.53 7.78
N GLU A 95 -2.49 -1.79 7.52
CA GLU A 95 -2.84 -2.28 6.18
C GLU A 95 -4.36 -2.11 6.03
N VAL A 96 -4.82 -1.55 4.91
CA VAL A 96 -6.25 -1.29 4.70
C VAL A 96 -6.91 -2.56 4.18
N ASP A 97 -7.93 -3.04 4.90
CA ASP A 97 -8.70 -4.19 4.46
C ASP A 97 -9.56 -3.89 3.22
N GLY A 98 -9.70 -4.92 2.37
CA GLY A 98 -10.63 -4.89 1.25
C GLY A 98 -12.08 -4.75 1.71
N ALA A 99 -12.88 -3.98 0.97
CA ALA A 99 -14.29 -3.76 1.33
C ALA A 99 -15.14 -5.04 1.22
N GLU A 100 -15.63 -5.55 2.34
CA GLU A 100 -16.63 -6.63 2.34
C GLU A 100 -17.97 -6.14 1.77
N GLY A 101 -18.46 -6.80 0.71
CA GLY A 101 -19.74 -6.46 0.08
C GLY A 101 -19.75 -5.12 -0.69
N GLY A 102 -18.59 -4.57 -1.04
CA GLY A 102 -18.46 -3.39 -1.91
C GLY A 102 -18.76 -2.05 -1.22
N LYS A 103 -18.79 -2.01 0.12
CA LYS A 103 -18.93 -0.77 0.90
C LYS A 103 -17.81 -0.68 1.93
N PHE A 104 -17.15 0.47 1.96
CA PHE A 104 -16.14 0.77 2.98
C PHE A 104 -16.78 0.91 4.37
N ASN A 105 -16.25 0.19 5.36
CA ASN A 105 -16.72 0.25 6.74
C ASN A 105 -15.88 1.24 7.57
N TYR A 106 -16.39 2.47 7.72
CA TYR A 106 -15.69 3.50 8.50
C TYR A 106 -15.49 3.13 9.97
N SER A 107 -16.46 2.45 10.60
CA SER A 107 -16.35 2.08 12.02
C SER A 107 -15.19 1.11 12.22
N ASP A 108 -15.11 0.10 11.36
CA ASP A 108 -14.05 -0.89 11.40
C ASP A 108 -12.67 -0.26 11.16
N TYR A 109 -12.55 0.61 10.15
CA TYR A 109 -11.34 1.41 9.94
C TYR A 109 -10.91 2.17 11.20
N TYR A 110 -11.83 2.86 11.89
CA TYR A 110 -11.47 3.59 13.10
C TYR A 110 -11.03 2.68 14.24
N ILE A 111 -11.64 1.50 14.39
CA ILE A 111 -11.26 0.51 15.39
C ILE A 111 -9.84 0.02 15.10
N GLN A 112 -9.55 -0.41 13.87
CA GLN A 112 -8.22 -0.86 13.47
C GLN A 112 -7.15 0.21 13.70
N VAL A 113 -7.46 1.48 13.39
CA VAL A 113 -6.56 2.60 13.66
C VAL A 113 -6.28 2.73 15.16
N LEU A 114 -7.32 2.73 15.99
CA LEU A 114 -7.17 2.84 17.45
C LEU A 114 -6.38 1.66 18.04
N GLU A 115 -6.62 0.44 17.55
CA GLU A 115 -5.89 -0.77 17.94
C GLU A 115 -4.41 -0.71 17.53
N SER A 116 -4.11 -0.21 16.33
CA SER A 116 -2.73 -0.01 15.86
C SER A 116 -1.96 0.95 16.77
N LEU A 117 -2.66 1.97 17.30
CA LEU A 117 -2.12 2.97 18.23
C LEU A 117 -2.14 2.50 19.69
N LYS A 118 -2.52 1.24 19.95
CA LYS A 118 -2.61 0.65 21.30
C LYS A 118 -3.53 1.46 22.22
N GLU A 119 -4.62 2.01 21.67
CA GLU A 119 -5.63 2.66 22.47
C GLU A 119 -6.37 1.62 23.33
N VAL A 120 -6.53 1.91 24.61
CA VAL A 120 -7.16 0.99 25.56
C VAL A 120 -8.66 1.26 25.68
N LEU A 121 -9.39 0.21 26.09
CA LEU A 121 -10.82 0.27 26.42
C LEU A 121 -11.69 0.83 25.28
N ILE A 122 -11.32 0.59 24.02
CA ILE A 122 -12.03 1.10 22.83
C ILE A 122 -13.54 0.79 22.94
N ASP A 123 -13.89 -0.44 23.33
CA ASP A 123 -15.28 -0.90 23.48
C ASP A 123 -16.06 -0.25 24.63
N TYR A 124 -15.37 0.39 25.57
CA TYR A 124 -15.93 0.97 26.78
C TYR A 124 -15.82 2.51 26.81
N LYS A 125 -15.40 3.14 25.69
CA LYS A 125 -15.32 4.60 25.60
C LYS A 125 -16.73 5.18 25.44
N GLU A 126 -17.19 5.90 26.45
CA GLU A 126 -18.44 6.65 26.43
C GLU A 126 -18.16 8.14 26.19
N ASN A 127 -18.99 8.78 25.35
CA ASN A 127 -19.03 10.23 25.29
C ASN A 127 -20.03 10.72 26.31
N TYR A 128 -19.64 11.69 27.12
CA TYR A 128 -20.54 12.38 28.04
C TYR A 128 -20.57 13.87 27.73
N THR A 129 -21.73 14.48 27.90
CA THR A 129 -21.87 15.93 28.02
C THR A 129 -22.20 16.28 29.45
N ILE A 130 -21.67 17.41 29.91
CA ILE A 130 -21.98 17.93 31.25
C ILE A 130 -23.25 18.77 31.11
N ASN A 131 -24.32 18.36 31.79
CA ASN A 131 -25.54 19.15 31.89
C ASN A 131 -25.55 19.89 33.23
N PHE A 132 -25.32 21.20 33.18
CA PHE A 132 -25.31 22.07 34.36
C PHE A 132 -26.72 22.41 34.89
N GLU A 133 -27.79 21.98 34.21
CA GLU A 133 -29.19 22.29 34.57
C GLU A 133 -29.90 21.13 35.29
N ASN A 134 -29.24 19.99 35.53
CA ASN A 134 -29.85 18.78 36.10
C ASN A 134 -29.21 18.44 37.46
N ASP A 135 -29.96 18.51 38.56
CA ASP A 135 -29.49 18.25 39.94
C ASP A 135 -29.16 16.76 40.26
N ASN A 136 -28.78 15.95 39.27
CA ASN A 136 -28.30 14.59 39.53
C ASN A 136 -26.83 14.61 39.97
N GLU A 137 -26.43 13.72 40.89
CA GLU A 137 -25.13 13.74 41.60
C GLU A 137 -23.89 13.89 40.70
N ASP A 138 -23.94 13.46 39.43
CA ASP A 138 -22.77 13.50 38.52
C ASP A 138 -22.86 14.55 37.39
N ASN A 139 -24.00 15.20 37.12
CA ASN A 139 -24.21 16.11 35.97
C ASN A 139 -23.83 15.53 34.58
N LEU A 140 -23.62 14.21 34.45
CA LEU A 140 -23.21 13.58 33.19
C LEU A 140 -24.42 13.04 32.42
N ILE A 141 -24.54 13.42 31.15
CA ILE A 141 -25.43 12.76 30.18
C ILE A 141 -24.57 11.89 29.29
N GLY A 142 -24.64 10.57 29.50
CA GLY A 142 -24.00 9.58 28.63
C GLY A 142 -24.70 9.52 27.27
N ASP A 143 -23.93 9.68 26.20
CA ASP A 143 -24.36 9.34 24.86
C ASP A 143 -24.07 7.85 24.65
N HIS A 144 -25.11 7.00 24.70
CA HIS A 144 -25.00 5.57 24.41
C HIS A 144 -24.50 5.27 22.97
N GLU A 145 -24.22 6.30 22.14
CA GLU A 145 -23.56 6.20 20.84
C GLU A 145 -22.04 5.84 20.90
N GLY A 146 -21.49 5.36 22.02
CA GLY A 146 -20.06 4.97 22.14
C GLY A 146 -19.52 4.07 21.01
N LYS A 147 -20.40 3.33 20.32
CA LYS A 147 -20.09 2.46 19.17
C LYS A 147 -20.46 3.01 17.79
N ASN A 148 -21.01 4.23 17.70
CA ASN A 148 -21.31 4.86 16.42
C ASN A 148 -20.02 5.36 15.75
N ALA A 149 -19.91 5.26 14.43
CA ALA A 149 -18.76 5.69 13.63
C ALA A 149 -18.29 7.12 13.96
N LYS A 150 -19.23 8.01 14.34
CA LYS A 150 -18.91 9.39 14.75
C LYS A 150 -18.13 9.46 16.06
N ALA A 151 -18.49 8.65 17.06
CA ALA A 151 -17.81 8.58 18.34
C ALA A 151 -16.38 8.02 18.14
N LEU A 152 -16.25 6.90 17.43
CA LEU A 152 -14.96 6.30 17.08
C LEU A 152 -14.05 7.28 16.32
N ARG A 153 -14.60 8.01 15.33
CA ARG A 153 -13.85 9.05 14.62
C ARG A 153 -13.34 10.14 15.56
N ARG A 154 -14.18 10.63 16.49
CA ARG A 154 -13.78 11.66 17.46
C ARG A 154 -12.70 11.15 18.39
N THR A 155 -12.82 9.91 18.87
CA THR A 155 -11.79 9.25 19.69
C THR A 155 -10.48 9.17 18.93
N MET A 156 -10.49 8.65 17.70
CA MET A 156 -9.30 8.59 16.85
C MET A 156 -8.66 9.97 16.66
N GLN A 157 -9.45 11.01 16.38
CA GLN A 157 -8.93 12.38 16.24
C GLN A 157 -8.28 12.89 17.53
N LYS A 158 -8.89 12.62 18.69
CA LYS A 158 -8.31 12.96 20.00
C LYS A 158 -6.99 12.22 20.23
N VAL A 159 -6.92 10.93 19.90
CA VAL A 159 -5.68 10.14 20.01
C VAL A 159 -4.59 10.73 19.12
N PHE A 160 -4.90 11.07 17.87
CA PHE A 160 -3.93 11.68 16.95
C PHE A 160 -3.36 12.99 17.51
N LEU A 161 -4.23 13.86 18.03
CA LEU A 161 -3.86 15.16 18.59
C LEU A 161 -3.07 15.02 19.91
N HIS A 162 -3.61 14.28 20.88
CA HIS A 162 -3.05 14.21 22.23
C HIS A 162 -1.82 13.30 22.33
N ARG A 163 -1.69 12.32 21.43
CA ARG A 163 -0.47 11.51 21.29
C ARG A 163 0.47 12.08 20.23
N GLN A 164 0.21 13.30 19.73
CA GLN A 164 1.13 14.08 18.89
C GLN A 164 1.63 13.34 17.64
N LEU A 165 0.73 12.63 16.96
CA LEU A 165 1.04 11.93 15.71
C LEU A 165 1.49 12.91 14.64
N LYS A 166 2.69 12.69 14.10
CA LYS A 166 3.26 13.47 12.98
C LYS A 166 2.83 12.87 11.65
N ALA A 167 2.87 11.53 11.56
CA ALA A 167 2.42 10.82 10.36
C ALA A 167 1.61 9.56 10.69
N TYR A 168 0.74 9.16 9.76
CA TYR A 168 -0.01 7.92 9.81
C TYR A 168 0.02 7.22 8.45
N THR A 169 0.49 5.98 8.40
CA THR A 169 0.69 5.23 7.14
C THR A 169 -0.48 4.27 6.87
N LEU A 170 -0.88 4.17 5.61
CA LEU A 170 -1.90 3.23 5.14
C LEU A 170 -1.27 2.36 4.05
N ASP A 171 -1.08 1.07 4.29
CA ASP A 171 -0.63 0.11 3.25
C ASP A 171 -1.81 -0.50 2.52
N GLU A 172 -1.60 -0.95 1.28
CA GLU A 172 -2.66 -1.42 0.38
C GLU A 172 -3.85 -0.43 0.26
N ALA A 173 -3.54 0.87 0.28
CA ALA A 173 -4.51 1.96 0.36
C ALA A 173 -5.46 2.04 -0.85
N GLN A 174 -5.20 1.31 -1.95
CA GLN A 174 -6.16 1.17 -3.04
C GLN A 174 -7.51 0.61 -2.55
N HIS A 175 -7.52 -0.19 -1.48
CA HIS A 175 -8.74 -0.77 -0.91
C HIS A 175 -9.71 0.28 -0.33
N LEU A 176 -9.22 1.47 0.05
CA LEU A 176 -10.08 2.61 0.39
C LEU A 176 -10.97 3.04 -0.79
N PHE A 177 -10.49 2.77 -2.02
CA PHE A 177 -11.05 3.25 -3.27
C PHE A 177 -11.66 2.12 -4.13
N ASP A 178 -11.68 0.88 -3.62
CA ASP A 178 -12.39 -0.28 -4.20
C ASP A 178 -13.91 -0.16 -3.97
N VAL A 179 -14.45 1.01 -4.29
CA VAL A 179 -15.85 1.38 -4.10
C VAL A 179 -16.41 1.84 -5.45
N ALA A 180 -17.64 1.45 -5.77
CA ALA A 180 -18.24 1.64 -7.09
C ALA A 180 -18.45 3.13 -7.45
N GLY A 181 -17.50 3.70 -8.20
CA GLY A 181 -17.65 4.93 -8.98
C GLY A 181 -16.89 6.16 -8.48
N GLY A 182 -16.49 7.04 -9.41
CA GLY A 182 -15.64 8.22 -9.12
C GLY A 182 -16.20 9.17 -8.07
N ARG A 183 -17.53 9.28 -7.93
CA ARG A 183 -18.17 10.10 -6.89
C ARG A 183 -17.79 9.62 -5.47
N GLN A 184 -17.60 8.32 -5.28
CA GLN A 184 -17.21 7.75 -3.99
C GLN A 184 -15.73 7.98 -3.68
N ILE A 185 -14.84 7.97 -4.68
CA ILE A 185 -13.42 8.34 -4.52
C ILE A 185 -13.30 9.76 -3.95
N ASN A 186 -14.08 10.72 -4.47
CA ASN A 186 -14.14 12.08 -3.93
C ASN A 186 -14.59 12.12 -2.48
N VAL A 187 -15.59 11.31 -2.10
CA VAL A 187 -16.07 11.21 -0.71
C VAL A 187 -14.94 10.69 0.19
N GLN A 188 -14.21 9.66 -0.22
CA GLN A 188 -13.12 9.09 0.55
C GLN A 188 -11.95 10.08 0.71
N MET A 189 -11.57 10.76 -0.36
CA MET A 189 -10.51 11.77 -0.29
C MET A 189 -10.91 12.95 0.61
N ASN A 190 -12.14 13.44 0.51
CA ASN A 190 -12.63 14.51 1.39
C ASN A 190 -12.70 14.05 2.86
N TRP A 191 -13.09 12.80 3.10
CA TRP A 191 -13.11 12.21 4.41
C TRP A 191 -11.71 12.14 5.04
N LEU A 192 -10.74 11.58 4.31
CA LEU A 192 -9.35 11.45 4.75
C LEU A 192 -8.72 12.83 5.02
N LYS A 193 -8.91 13.79 4.10
CA LYS A 193 -8.45 15.18 4.29
C LYS A 193 -9.06 15.85 5.49
N SER A 194 -10.34 15.59 5.75
CA SER A 194 -11.01 16.12 6.93
C SER A 194 -10.42 15.55 8.22
N ILE A 195 -9.87 14.33 8.22
CA ILE A 195 -9.10 13.80 9.35
C ILE A 195 -7.75 14.52 9.42
N ALA A 196 -6.97 14.48 8.35
CA ALA A 196 -5.63 15.08 8.26
C ALA A 196 -5.63 16.56 8.73
N ASN A 197 -6.54 17.38 8.22
CA ASN A 197 -6.64 18.79 8.59
C ASN A 197 -7.07 19.01 10.04
N LYS A 198 -7.89 18.12 10.61
CA LYS A 198 -8.34 18.25 12.01
C LYS A 198 -7.28 17.81 13.00
N THR A 199 -6.44 16.86 12.62
CA THR A 199 -5.39 16.32 13.48
C THR A 199 -4.02 16.91 13.22
N GLN A 200 -3.85 17.64 12.11
CA GLN A 200 -2.56 18.12 11.62
C GLN A 200 -1.54 16.98 11.47
N THR A 201 -2.01 15.81 11.03
CA THR A 201 -1.20 14.60 10.85
C THR A 201 -1.06 14.33 9.36
N VAL A 202 0.17 14.03 8.91
CA VAL A 202 0.43 13.64 7.52
C VAL A 202 -0.02 12.19 7.29
N HIS A 203 -0.92 11.97 6.34
CA HIS A 203 -1.35 10.63 5.95
C HIS A 203 -0.58 10.15 4.72
N VAL A 204 0.16 9.05 4.83
CA VAL A 204 0.93 8.48 3.71
C VAL A 204 0.30 7.18 3.25
N LEU A 205 -0.24 7.18 2.04
CA LEU A 205 -0.98 6.07 1.43
C LEU A 205 -0.05 5.31 0.48
N PHE A 206 0.31 4.09 0.84
CA PHE A 206 1.05 3.16 0.00
C PHE A 206 0.06 2.27 -0.75
N GLY A 207 0.20 2.18 -2.08
CA GLY A 207 -0.71 1.35 -2.87
C GLY A 207 -0.27 1.12 -4.30
N THR A 208 -1.16 0.55 -5.11
CA THR A 208 -0.94 0.35 -6.54
C THR A 208 -1.22 1.62 -7.34
N TYR A 209 -1.08 1.56 -8.67
CA TYR A 209 -1.47 2.66 -9.57
C TYR A 209 -2.96 3.02 -9.50
N GLU A 210 -3.78 2.24 -8.81
CA GLU A 210 -5.17 2.58 -8.53
C GLU A 210 -5.30 3.89 -7.73
N LEU A 211 -4.28 4.26 -6.95
CA LEU A 211 -4.24 5.55 -6.25
C LEU A 211 -4.26 6.76 -7.21
N LEU A 212 -3.82 6.61 -8.47
CA LEU A 212 -3.88 7.67 -9.48
C LEU A 212 -5.31 8.11 -9.79
N LYS A 213 -6.31 7.25 -9.55
CA LYS A 213 -7.74 7.63 -9.66
C LYS A 213 -8.07 8.83 -8.79
N CYS A 214 -7.35 9.06 -7.68
CA CYS A 214 -7.60 10.18 -6.75
C CYS A 214 -7.33 11.54 -7.40
N GLN A 215 -6.41 11.62 -8.37
CA GLN A 215 -6.07 12.87 -9.04
C GLN A 215 -7.13 13.28 -10.08
N GLU A 216 -7.76 12.30 -10.72
CA GLU A 216 -8.70 12.54 -11.84
C GLU A 216 -10.02 13.21 -11.41
N VAL A 217 -10.36 13.19 -10.12
CA VAL A 217 -11.74 13.48 -9.68
C VAL A 217 -11.99 14.92 -9.20
N ASN A 218 -10.97 15.74 -8.91
CA ASN A 218 -11.15 17.19 -8.67
C ASN A 218 -9.83 18.01 -8.58
N GLY A 219 -9.72 19.14 -9.27
CA GLY A 219 -8.60 20.10 -9.16
C GLY A 219 -8.45 20.78 -7.79
N GLN A 220 -9.49 20.82 -6.96
CA GLN A 220 -9.36 21.22 -5.54
C GLN A 220 -8.73 20.12 -4.68
N VAL A 221 -8.84 18.86 -5.11
CA VAL A 221 -8.30 17.70 -4.40
C VAL A 221 -6.82 17.52 -4.74
N GLY A 222 -6.41 17.73 -5.99
CA GLY A 222 -5.00 17.63 -6.40
C GLY A 222 -4.05 18.65 -5.74
N ARG A 223 -4.53 19.85 -5.39
CA ARG A 223 -3.69 20.92 -4.78
C ARG A 223 -3.10 20.61 -3.40
N ARG A 224 -3.63 19.59 -2.70
CA ARG A 224 -3.26 19.28 -1.29
C ARG A 224 -2.90 17.82 -1.10
N SER A 225 -2.53 17.15 -2.18
CA SER A 225 -1.94 15.83 -2.16
C SER A 225 -0.67 15.82 -3.00
N GLU A 226 0.32 15.07 -2.55
CA GLU A 226 1.57 14.90 -3.28
C GLU A 226 1.75 13.45 -3.68
N ASP A 227 2.37 13.26 -4.84
CA ASP A 227 2.49 11.97 -5.49
C ASP A 227 3.94 11.53 -5.55
N TYR A 228 4.17 10.31 -5.08
CA TYR A 228 5.47 9.68 -5.00
C TYR A 228 5.45 8.38 -5.80
N TYR A 229 5.82 8.49 -7.07
CA TYR A 229 5.96 7.33 -7.94
C TYR A 229 7.25 6.57 -7.64
N LEU A 230 7.15 5.30 -7.26
CA LEU A 230 8.28 4.38 -7.12
C LEU A 230 8.42 3.48 -8.36
N PRO A 231 9.32 3.81 -9.30
CA PRO A 231 9.53 3.01 -10.52
C PRO A 231 10.41 1.78 -10.28
N PRO A 232 10.23 0.70 -11.07
CA PRO A 232 11.21 -0.35 -11.19
C PRO A 232 12.50 0.15 -11.88
N TYR A 233 13.50 -0.72 -11.96
CA TYR A 233 14.68 -0.48 -12.79
C TYR A 233 14.42 -0.91 -14.24
N TYR A 234 14.77 -0.07 -15.22
CA TYR A 234 14.52 -0.38 -16.63
C TYR A 234 15.77 -0.85 -17.37
N LEU A 235 15.58 -1.81 -18.29
CA LEU A 235 16.63 -2.37 -19.13
C LEU A 235 17.22 -1.35 -20.12
N ASP A 236 16.47 -0.34 -20.52
CA ASP A 236 16.89 0.67 -21.49
C ASP A 236 17.61 1.88 -20.86
N LYS A 237 17.70 1.95 -19.52
CA LYS A 237 18.35 3.04 -18.79
C LYS A 237 19.69 2.59 -18.22
N SER A 238 20.79 3.10 -18.76
CA SER A 238 22.16 2.75 -18.34
C SER A 238 22.41 2.93 -16.83
N GLN A 239 21.86 3.99 -16.24
CA GLN A 239 21.97 4.23 -14.80
C GLN A 239 21.23 3.16 -13.97
N ASP A 240 20.09 2.69 -14.45
CA ASP A 240 19.30 1.65 -13.78
C ASP A 240 19.99 0.29 -13.87
N GLN A 241 20.59 -0.04 -15.01
CA GLN A 241 21.43 -1.22 -15.18
C GLN A 241 22.56 -1.23 -14.14
N GLN A 242 23.31 -0.12 -14.01
CA GLN A 242 24.42 0.00 -13.06
C GLN A 242 23.94 -0.17 -11.61
N GLU A 243 22.83 0.44 -11.23
CA GLU A 243 22.27 0.30 -9.88
C GLU A 243 21.76 -1.13 -9.62
N PHE A 244 21.14 -1.77 -10.60
CA PHE A 244 20.65 -3.13 -10.45
C PHE A 244 21.78 -4.16 -10.35
N ILE A 245 22.89 -3.97 -11.07
CA ILE A 245 24.10 -4.78 -10.90
C ILE A 245 24.62 -4.68 -9.45
N LYS A 246 24.59 -3.48 -8.83
CA LYS A 246 24.94 -3.31 -7.41
C LYS A 246 23.96 -4.04 -6.48
N VAL A 247 22.67 -4.05 -6.80
CA VAL A 247 21.64 -4.82 -6.08
C VAL A 247 21.97 -6.32 -6.13
N ILE A 248 22.25 -6.86 -7.31
CA ILE A 248 22.63 -8.27 -7.51
C ILE A 248 23.90 -8.61 -6.73
N LYS A 249 24.94 -7.79 -6.86
CA LYS A 249 26.19 -7.96 -6.14
C LYS A 249 25.97 -8.00 -4.63
N THR A 250 25.14 -7.09 -4.12
CA THR A 250 24.81 -7.06 -2.70
C THR A 250 24.08 -8.35 -2.31
N LEU A 251 23.01 -8.74 -3.00
CA LEU A 251 22.31 -9.99 -2.68
C LEU A 251 23.22 -11.21 -2.74
N GLN A 252 24.11 -11.29 -3.75
CA GLN A 252 25.08 -12.37 -3.94
C GLN A 252 26.01 -12.51 -2.74
N GLN A 253 26.56 -11.38 -2.28
CA GLN A 253 27.49 -11.34 -1.14
C GLN A 253 26.83 -11.74 0.18
N TYR A 254 25.51 -11.58 0.28
CA TYR A 254 24.73 -11.89 1.48
C TYR A 254 24.05 -13.27 1.42
N LEU A 255 24.23 -14.06 0.35
CA LEU A 255 23.74 -15.44 0.32
C LEU A 255 24.52 -16.31 1.34
N PRO A 256 23.84 -16.91 2.33
CA PRO A 256 24.45 -17.67 3.43
C PRO A 256 24.83 -19.09 3.00
N VAL A 257 25.71 -19.19 2.01
CA VAL A 257 26.26 -20.43 1.44
C VAL A 257 27.79 -20.41 1.52
N GLU A 258 28.43 -21.58 1.52
CA GLU A 258 29.90 -21.70 1.63
C GLU A 258 30.60 -20.96 0.49
N ASP A 259 30.23 -21.27 -0.76
CA ASP A 259 30.84 -20.70 -1.95
C ASP A 259 29.94 -19.60 -2.55
N GLU A 260 30.47 -18.38 -2.67
CA GLU A 260 29.75 -17.25 -3.29
C GLU A 260 29.49 -17.52 -4.78
N PRO A 261 28.22 -17.52 -5.23
CA PRO A 261 27.93 -17.68 -6.66
C PRO A 261 28.38 -16.44 -7.45
N GLN A 262 28.75 -16.59 -8.71
CA GLN A 262 29.06 -15.47 -9.61
C GLN A 262 27.81 -15.15 -10.46
N LEU A 263 27.06 -14.12 -10.06
CA LEU A 263 25.73 -13.79 -10.62
C LEU A 263 25.69 -12.44 -11.34
N GLU A 264 26.66 -11.56 -11.11
CA GLU A 264 26.74 -10.21 -11.71
C GLU A 264 26.69 -10.25 -13.25
N GLU A 265 27.33 -11.23 -13.90
CA GLU A 265 27.33 -11.38 -15.36
C GLU A 265 25.96 -11.70 -15.97
N ARG A 266 25.01 -12.16 -15.16
CA ARG A 266 23.66 -12.55 -15.60
C ARG A 266 22.60 -11.52 -15.21
N TRP A 267 23.02 -10.27 -14.99
CA TRP A 267 22.13 -9.23 -14.49
C TRP A 267 20.89 -8.99 -15.36
N GLU A 268 21.02 -9.11 -16.68
CA GLU A 268 19.89 -8.96 -17.63
C GLU A 268 18.79 -9.98 -17.34
N TYR A 269 19.17 -11.26 -17.15
CA TYR A 269 18.23 -12.33 -16.81
C TYR A 269 17.49 -12.03 -15.50
N PHE A 270 18.23 -11.59 -14.48
CA PHE A 270 17.63 -11.26 -13.19
C PHE A 270 16.72 -10.03 -13.25
N MET A 271 17.09 -9.02 -14.04
CA MET A 271 16.28 -7.81 -14.23
C MET A 271 15.01 -8.13 -15.01
N GLU A 272 15.11 -8.84 -16.13
CA GLU A 272 13.97 -9.18 -16.97
C GLU A 272 12.95 -10.05 -16.23
N TYR A 273 13.40 -11.09 -15.51
CA TYR A 273 12.51 -12.01 -14.81
C TYR A 273 11.93 -11.45 -13.50
N SER A 274 12.53 -10.37 -12.98
CA SER A 274 11.96 -9.59 -11.87
C SER A 274 11.23 -8.34 -12.33
N ILE A 275 11.20 -8.02 -13.64
CA ILE A 275 10.63 -6.79 -14.19
C ILE A 275 11.26 -5.56 -13.51
N GLY A 276 12.57 -5.62 -13.25
CA GLY A 276 13.31 -4.59 -12.52
C GLY A 276 12.89 -4.38 -11.06
N CYS A 277 11.99 -5.20 -10.51
CA CYS A 277 11.45 -5.05 -9.17
C CYS A 277 12.30 -5.81 -8.15
N VAL A 278 12.99 -5.08 -7.27
CA VAL A 278 13.92 -5.66 -6.28
C VAL A 278 13.20 -6.58 -5.29
N GLY A 279 11.94 -6.30 -4.92
CA GLY A 279 11.16 -7.18 -4.05
C GLY A 279 10.79 -8.51 -4.71
N ILE A 280 10.50 -8.51 -6.02
CA ILE A 280 10.31 -9.75 -6.79
C ILE A 280 11.63 -10.53 -6.84
N LEU A 281 12.73 -9.85 -7.16
CA LEU A 281 14.07 -10.45 -7.21
C LEU A 281 14.44 -11.11 -5.87
N LYS A 282 14.32 -10.38 -4.75
CA LYS A 282 14.67 -10.88 -3.42
C LYS A 282 13.81 -12.08 -3.01
N SER A 283 12.50 -12.03 -3.27
CA SER A 283 11.59 -13.14 -2.98
C SER A 283 11.88 -14.37 -3.85
N TRP A 284 12.32 -14.17 -5.09
CA TRP A 284 12.76 -15.23 -5.98
C TRP A 284 14.09 -15.85 -5.50
N TRP A 285 15.07 -15.03 -5.15
CA TRP A 285 16.36 -15.48 -4.64
C TRP A 285 16.26 -16.21 -3.31
N TYR A 286 15.35 -15.78 -2.43
CA TYR A 286 15.03 -16.51 -1.20
C TYR A 286 14.56 -17.94 -1.51
N ARG A 287 13.69 -18.11 -2.51
CA ARG A 287 13.19 -19.43 -2.93
C ARG A 287 14.28 -20.27 -3.59
N ALA A 288 15.18 -19.66 -4.35
CA ALA A 288 16.32 -20.35 -4.96
C ALA A 288 17.33 -20.80 -3.88
N LEU A 289 17.62 -19.94 -2.91
CA LEU A 289 18.44 -20.27 -1.74
C LEU A 289 17.84 -21.45 -0.97
N LYS A 290 16.53 -21.45 -0.74
CA LYS A 290 15.84 -22.57 -0.08
C LYS A 290 16.10 -23.89 -0.82
N ASN A 291 15.93 -23.93 -2.15
CA ASN A 291 16.23 -25.14 -2.93
C ASN A 291 17.69 -25.59 -2.76
N ALA A 292 18.64 -24.66 -2.81
CA ALA A 292 20.06 -25.01 -2.66
C ALA A 292 20.38 -25.55 -1.26
N LEU A 293 19.77 -24.98 -0.21
CA LEU A 293 19.96 -25.45 1.17
C LEU A 293 19.28 -26.82 1.40
N ASP A 294 18.10 -27.05 0.83
CA ASP A 294 17.41 -28.34 0.88
C ASP A 294 18.24 -29.45 0.19
N ASP A 295 18.96 -29.10 -0.89
CA ASP A 295 19.92 -29.96 -1.60
C ASP A 295 21.28 -30.12 -0.87
N VAL A 296 21.47 -29.46 0.28
CA VAL A 296 22.76 -29.37 1.01
C VAL A 296 23.90 -28.87 0.10
N ALA A 297 23.57 -27.99 -0.85
CA ALA A 297 24.53 -27.45 -1.80
C ALA A 297 25.40 -26.35 -1.16
N LYS A 298 26.70 -26.39 -1.44
CA LYS A 298 27.66 -25.35 -1.00
C LYS A 298 27.44 -23.98 -1.64
N THR A 299 26.66 -23.89 -2.72
CA THR A 299 26.38 -22.65 -3.45
C THR A 299 25.01 -22.71 -4.12
N VAL A 300 24.44 -21.53 -4.41
CA VAL A 300 23.19 -21.42 -5.18
C VAL A 300 23.52 -21.38 -6.67
N ARG A 301 23.03 -22.35 -7.44
CA ARG A 301 23.35 -22.52 -8.86
C ARG A 301 22.24 -21.96 -9.74
N MET A 302 22.55 -21.75 -11.02
CA MET A 302 21.54 -21.30 -11.99
C MET A 302 20.32 -22.22 -12.11
N LYS A 303 20.46 -23.53 -11.82
CA LYS A 303 19.32 -24.46 -11.77
C LYS A 303 18.29 -24.06 -10.70
N ASP A 304 18.75 -23.53 -9.57
CA ASP A 304 17.90 -23.19 -8.42
C ASP A 304 17.10 -21.92 -8.69
N PHE A 305 17.75 -20.93 -9.34
CA PHE A 305 17.08 -19.73 -9.84
C PHE A 305 16.04 -20.06 -10.91
N LYS A 306 16.40 -20.81 -11.95
CA LYS A 306 15.47 -21.21 -13.01
C LYS A 306 14.25 -21.96 -12.47
N ALA A 307 14.43 -22.84 -11.47
CA ALA A 307 13.33 -23.59 -10.86
C ALA A 307 12.33 -22.71 -10.10
N ARG A 308 12.69 -21.46 -9.75
CA ARG A 308 11.90 -20.57 -8.89
C ARG A 308 11.56 -19.23 -9.54
N GLU A 309 11.87 -19.07 -10.82
CA GLU A 309 11.58 -17.86 -11.56
C GLU A 309 10.07 -17.59 -11.62
N LEU A 310 9.69 -16.31 -11.76
CA LEU A 310 8.28 -15.97 -11.88
C LEU A 310 7.74 -16.49 -13.21
N SER A 311 6.62 -17.21 -13.19
CA SER A 311 6.03 -17.78 -14.39
C SER A 311 5.74 -16.72 -15.45
N ALA A 312 5.87 -17.07 -16.72
CA ALA A 312 5.66 -16.14 -17.84
C ALA A 312 4.29 -15.44 -17.77
N GLY A 313 3.23 -16.16 -17.38
CA GLY A 313 1.89 -15.58 -17.20
C GLY A 313 1.86 -14.50 -16.12
N ARG A 314 2.46 -14.76 -14.95
CA ARG A 314 2.54 -13.77 -13.86
C ARG A 314 3.41 -12.57 -14.26
N ARG A 315 4.55 -12.81 -14.93
CA ARG A 315 5.39 -11.71 -15.44
C ARG A 315 4.61 -10.80 -16.40
N LYS A 316 3.88 -11.40 -17.34
CA LYS A 316 3.04 -10.66 -18.30
C LYS A 316 1.95 -9.85 -17.61
N THR A 317 1.31 -10.37 -16.56
CA THR A 317 0.31 -9.62 -15.79
C THR A 317 0.92 -8.39 -15.12
N ILE A 318 2.02 -8.57 -14.37
CA ILE A 318 2.70 -7.47 -13.67
C ILE A 318 3.23 -6.42 -14.67
N GLN A 319 3.76 -6.88 -15.81
CA GLN A 319 4.23 -5.97 -16.86
C GLN A 319 3.09 -5.15 -17.47
N LYS A 320 1.92 -5.76 -17.71
CA LYS A 320 0.73 -5.02 -18.16
C LYS A 320 0.26 -3.99 -17.13
N GLU A 321 0.27 -4.35 -15.85
CA GLU A 321 -0.08 -3.41 -14.76
C GLU A 321 0.88 -2.22 -14.72
N LEU A 322 2.18 -2.48 -14.87
CA LEU A 322 3.21 -1.45 -14.97
C LEU A 322 2.98 -0.53 -16.17
N GLU A 323 2.84 -1.10 -17.38
CA GLU A 323 2.63 -0.35 -18.62
C GLU A 323 1.35 0.51 -18.58
N ALA A 324 0.25 -0.06 -18.06
CA ALA A 324 -1.01 0.67 -17.91
C ALA A 324 -0.90 1.80 -16.87
N GLY A 325 -0.25 1.52 -15.73
CA GLY A 325 -0.01 2.49 -14.67
C GLY A 325 0.85 3.67 -15.12
N GLU A 326 1.95 3.39 -15.82
CA GLU A 326 2.83 4.41 -16.38
C GLU A 326 2.19 5.21 -17.50
N SER A 327 1.38 4.56 -18.35
CA SER A 327 0.62 5.26 -19.37
C SER A 327 -0.36 6.24 -18.76
N ARG A 328 -1.05 5.84 -17.68
CA ARG A 328 -1.96 6.71 -16.93
C ARG A 328 -1.21 7.86 -16.25
N LEU A 329 -0.09 7.56 -15.62
CA LEU A 329 0.78 8.58 -15.03
C LEU A 329 1.22 9.60 -16.09
N ALA A 330 1.72 9.13 -17.23
CA ALA A 330 2.16 9.99 -18.31
C ALA A 330 1.01 10.87 -18.86
N TYR A 331 -0.21 10.34 -18.93
CA TYR A 331 -1.41 11.10 -19.33
C TYR A 331 -1.78 12.20 -18.31
N LEU A 332 -1.62 11.93 -17.01
CA LEU A 332 -1.92 12.91 -15.96
C LEU A 332 -0.92 14.07 -15.93
N TYR A 333 0.36 13.80 -16.23
CA TYR A 333 1.42 14.82 -16.15
C TYR A 333 1.82 15.45 -17.50
N ASN A 334 1.41 14.88 -18.64
CA ASN A 334 1.70 15.45 -19.97
C ASN A 334 0.41 15.78 -20.74
N GLU A 335 0.17 17.08 -21.02
CA GLU A 335 -1.03 17.56 -21.72
C GLU A 335 -1.16 17.06 -23.18
N GLU A 336 -0.10 16.54 -23.82
CA GLU A 336 -0.05 16.32 -25.29
C GLU A 336 -0.43 14.91 -25.79
N LYS A 337 -0.70 13.92 -24.93
CA LYS A 337 -1.05 12.54 -25.37
C LYS A 337 -2.40 12.06 -24.88
N ALA A 338 -3.44 12.86 -25.10
CA ALA A 338 -4.81 12.45 -24.83
C ALA A 338 -5.41 11.56 -25.93
N ILE A 339 -5.04 10.28 -25.93
CA ILE A 339 -5.91 9.22 -26.46
C ILE A 339 -6.41 8.45 -25.24
N LYS A 340 -7.71 8.57 -24.94
CA LYS A 340 -8.35 7.81 -23.86
C LYS A 340 -8.04 6.33 -24.04
N PRO A 341 -7.47 5.62 -23.05
CA PRO A 341 -7.52 4.17 -23.06
C PRO A 341 -8.98 3.75 -22.99
N GLU A 342 -9.42 2.92 -23.96
CA GLU A 342 -10.73 2.27 -23.90
C GLU A 342 -10.76 1.42 -22.63
N LEU A 343 -11.52 1.90 -21.63
CA LEU A 343 -12.05 1.05 -20.58
C LEU A 343 -12.90 0.00 -21.27
N THR A 344 -12.40 -1.22 -21.39
CA THR A 344 -13.18 -2.39 -21.79
C THR A 344 -14.15 -2.73 -20.67
N ASP A 345 -15.20 -1.92 -20.57
CA ASP A 345 -16.37 -2.23 -19.77
C ASP A 345 -17.12 -3.33 -20.51
N SER A 346 -16.82 -4.59 -20.15
CA SER A 346 -17.56 -5.75 -20.64
C SER A 346 -18.96 -5.73 -20.03
N GLN A 347 -19.84 -4.88 -20.55
CA GLN A 347 -21.27 -4.97 -20.27
C GLN A 347 -21.91 -5.98 -21.22
N PRO A 348 -22.69 -6.95 -20.72
CA PRO A 348 -23.52 -7.77 -21.59
C PRO A 348 -24.62 -6.90 -22.20
N THR A 349 -24.71 -6.93 -23.52
CA THR A 349 -25.72 -6.24 -24.32
C THR A 349 -27.13 -6.65 -23.91
N LYS A 350 -27.80 -5.85 -23.06
CA LYS A 350 -29.24 -5.94 -22.86
C LYS A 350 -29.94 -5.43 -24.12
N LYS A 351 -30.50 -6.35 -24.92
CA LYS A 351 -31.45 -6.04 -26.00
C LYS A 351 -32.61 -5.23 -25.42
N GLY A 352 -32.75 -3.98 -25.89
CA GLY A 352 -33.88 -3.12 -25.56
C GLY A 352 -35.20 -3.69 -26.10
N GLY A 353 -36.06 -4.14 -25.20
CA GLY A 353 -37.48 -4.34 -25.50
C GLY A 353 -38.17 -3.00 -25.50
N LYS A 354 -38.66 -2.55 -26.66
CA LYS A 354 -39.51 -1.37 -26.79
C LYS A 354 -40.79 -1.61 -25.97
N VAL A 355 -41.01 -0.76 -24.98
CA VAL A 355 -42.26 -0.68 -24.21
C VAL A 355 -43.27 0.08 -25.06
N GLY A 356 -44.41 -0.55 -25.36
CA GLY A 356 -45.58 0.13 -25.93
C GLY A 356 -45.96 -0.26 -27.36
N GLU A 357 -46.32 -1.53 -27.60
CA GLU A 357 -47.22 -1.92 -28.70
C GLU A 357 -48.22 -2.95 -28.18
N ARG A 358 -49.50 -2.56 -28.04
CA ARG A 358 -50.60 -3.47 -27.71
C ARG A 358 -50.91 -4.32 -28.94
N LYS A 359 -50.71 -5.64 -28.86
CA LYS A 359 -51.26 -6.58 -29.85
C LYS A 359 -52.76 -6.72 -29.63
N VAL A 360 -53.54 -6.33 -30.63
CA VAL A 360 -54.99 -6.56 -30.71
C VAL A 360 -55.21 -7.96 -31.28
N GLY A 361 -55.75 -8.86 -30.46
CA GLY A 361 -56.15 -10.21 -30.84
C GLY A 361 -57.22 -10.69 -29.87
N ARG A 362 -58.45 -10.82 -30.39
CA ARG A 362 -59.74 -10.99 -29.71
C ARG A 362 -59.90 -12.28 -28.88
N ASP A 363 -60.68 -12.11 -27.80
CA ASP A 363 -61.78 -12.92 -27.21
C ASP A 363 -61.58 -14.43 -26.94
N LEU A 364 -62.02 -14.99 -25.80
CA LEU A 364 -63.42 -15.06 -25.35
C LEU A 364 -63.59 -14.91 -23.83
N VAL A 365 -64.52 -14.03 -23.43
CA VAL A 365 -65.08 -13.96 -22.08
C VAL A 365 -66.52 -14.49 -22.14
N GLY A 366 -66.85 -15.41 -21.23
CA GLY A 366 -68.24 -15.71 -20.87
C GLY A 366 -68.80 -17.04 -21.40
N VAL A 367 -68.64 -18.10 -20.61
CA VAL A 367 -69.64 -19.17 -20.55
C VAL A 367 -70.01 -19.32 -19.07
N ASN A 368 -71.11 -18.67 -18.69
CA ASN A 368 -71.82 -19.02 -17.46
C ASN A 368 -72.67 -20.27 -17.75
N GLN A 369 -72.63 -21.21 -16.82
CA GLN A 369 -73.59 -22.29 -16.71
C GLN A 369 -74.95 -21.74 -16.25
N GLU A 370 -76.01 -22.40 -16.71
CA GLU A 370 -77.40 -22.49 -16.23
C GLU A 370 -78.47 -22.06 -17.25
N GLY A 371 -79.29 -23.03 -17.64
CA GLY A 371 -80.44 -22.92 -18.56
C GLY A 371 -80.54 -24.12 -19.49
#